data_AF-A0A833G1S2-F1
#
_entry.id   AF-A0A833G1S2-F1
#
_cell.length_a   1.000
_cell.length_b   1.000
_cell.length_c   1.000
_cell.angle_alpha   90.00
_cell.angle_beta   90.00
_cell.angle_gamma   90.00
#
_symmetry.space_group_name_H-M   'P 1'
#
loop_
_entity.id
_entity.type
_entity.pdbx_description
1 polymer ?
#
loop_
_entity_poly.entity_id
_entity_poly.type
_entity_poly.pdbx_seq_one_letter_code
_entity_poly.pdbx_strand_id
1 'polypeptide(L)'
;MNDTGGGAAPHSYEDAVERLEAIIVRLDSGKAELRETLELCREGKGLVEYCKAELDAVSGELERLDLDELVRKLEAGAGEESAGSEAGG
;
A
#
# COMPACT_ATOMS: atom_id res chain seq x y z
N MET A 1 18.23 -4.74 -7.85
CA MET A 1 17.83 -6.10 -7.42
C MET A 1 16.32 -6.14 -7.50
N ASN A 2 15.62 -6.86 -8.39
CA ASN A 2 15.97 -7.97 -9.28
C ASN A 2 15.21 -7.85 -10.62
N ASP A 3 15.92 -8.02 -11.74
CA ASP A 3 15.37 -8.42 -13.03
C ASP A 3 15.45 -9.97 -13.13
N THR A 4 14.33 -10.70 -13.12
CA THR A 4 14.29 -12.07 -13.69
C THR A 4 12.84 -12.42 -14.06
N GLY A 5 12.59 -12.60 -15.36
CA GLY A 5 11.30 -12.98 -15.89
C GLY A 5 10.89 -14.42 -15.58
N GLY A 6 9.58 -14.64 -15.48
CA GLY A 6 8.98 -15.97 -15.53
C GLY A 6 7.58 -16.04 -14.93
N GLY A 7 6.55 -15.69 -15.71
CA GLY A 7 5.17 -16.21 -15.61
C GLY A 7 4.53 -16.41 -14.23
N ALA A 8 4.94 -15.65 -13.22
CA ALA A 8 4.48 -15.71 -11.85
C ALA A 8 3.90 -14.34 -11.47
N ALA A 9 3.01 -14.32 -10.48
CA ALA A 9 2.41 -13.11 -9.93
C ALA A 9 3.43 -11.96 -9.80
N PRO A 10 3.02 -10.69 -10.00
CA PRO A 10 3.93 -9.55 -9.95
C PRO A 10 4.80 -9.62 -8.70
N HIS A 11 6.12 -9.45 -8.89
CA HIS A 11 7.08 -9.57 -7.80
C HIS A 11 7.14 -8.30 -6.94
N SER A 12 6.55 -7.19 -7.40
CA SER A 12 6.46 -5.92 -6.70
C SER A 12 5.27 -5.07 -7.17
N TYR A 13 4.93 -4.00 -6.42
CA TYR A 13 3.94 -3.00 -6.81
C TYR A 13 4.23 -2.41 -8.19
N GLU A 14 5.48 -2.05 -8.47
CA GLU A 14 5.88 -1.45 -9.74
C GLU A 14 5.70 -2.43 -10.90
N ASP A 15 6.07 -3.70 -10.73
CA ASP A 15 5.83 -4.73 -11.75
C ASP A 15 4.33 -4.93 -12.02
N ALA A 16 3.50 -4.86 -10.97
CA ALA A 16 2.06 -4.98 -11.10
C ALA A 16 1.46 -3.81 -11.89
N VAL A 17 1.94 -2.59 -11.64
CA VAL A 17 1.54 -1.38 -12.38
C VAL A 17 1.98 -1.48 -13.84
N GLU A 18 3.24 -1.81 -14.11
CA GLU A 18 3.75 -1.97 -15.48
C GLU A 18 2.92 -3.02 -16.26
N ARG A 19 2.61 -4.15 -15.62
CA ARG A 19 1.77 -5.17 -16.24
C ARG A 19 0.35 -4.69 -16.49
N LEU A 20 -0.23 -3.93 -15.56
CA LEU A 20 -1.57 -3.36 -15.72
C LEU A 20 -1.63 -2.37 -16.89
N GLU A 21 -0.60 -1.53 -17.05
CA GLU A 21 -0.47 -0.62 -18.20
C GLU A 21 -0.38 -1.38 -19.52
N ALA A 22 0.41 -2.45 -19.57
CA ALA A 22 0.51 -3.30 -20.75
C ALA A 22 -0.84 -3.94 -21.13
N ILE A 23 -1.63 -4.37 -20.12
CA ILE A 23 -2.99 -4.89 -20.32
C ILE A 23 -3.91 -3.80 -20.87
N ILE A 24 -3.87 -2.58 -20.33
CA ILE A 24 -4.68 -1.45 -20.79
C ILE A 24 -4.37 -1.14 -22.26
N VAL A 25 -3.09 -1.01 -22.61
CA VAL A 25 -2.66 -0.79 -24.00
C VAL A 25 -3.17 -1.90 -24.93
N ARG A 26 -3.12 -3.16 -24.48
CA ARG A 26 -3.62 -4.29 -25.26
C ARG A 26 -5.13 -4.22 -25.48
N LEU A 27 -5.91 -3.93 -24.45
CA LEU A 27 -7.37 -3.82 -24.53
C LEU A 27 -7.80 -2.62 -25.37
N ASP A 28 -7.16 -1.46 -25.18
CA ASP A 28 -7.46 -0.21 -25.91
C ASP A 28 -7.15 -0.31 -27.40
N SER A 29 -6.22 -1.21 -27.79
CA SER A 29 -5.96 -1.50 -29.20
C SER A 29 -7.19 -2.01 -29.96
N GLY A 30 -8.19 -2.55 -29.27
CA GLY A 30 -9.41 -3.13 -29.85
C GLY A 30 -9.17 -4.41 -30.68
N LYS A 31 -7.93 -4.92 -30.70
CA LYS A 31 -7.52 -6.10 -31.47
C LYS A 31 -7.48 -7.39 -30.64
N ALA A 32 -7.97 -7.34 -29.41
CA ALA A 32 -8.01 -8.51 -28.53
C ALA A 32 -9.28 -9.32 -28.81
N GLU A 33 -9.11 -10.61 -29.05
CA GLU A 33 -10.23 -11.53 -29.24
C GLU A 33 -11.01 -11.70 -27.93
N LEU A 34 -12.29 -12.07 -27.99
CA LEU A 34 -13.16 -12.14 -26.80
C LEU A 34 -12.55 -12.97 -25.65
N ARG A 35 -11.96 -14.12 -25.97
CA ARG A 35 -11.31 -14.98 -24.97
C ARG A 35 -10.10 -14.30 -24.35
N GLU A 36 -9.28 -13.63 -25.17
CA GLU A 36 -8.11 -12.89 -24.70
C GLU A 36 -8.53 -11.72 -23.80
N THR A 37 -9.54 -10.95 -24.20
CA THR A 37 -10.11 -9.87 -23.40
C THR A 37 -10.57 -10.37 -22.02
N LEU A 38 -11.22 -11.54 -21.95
CA LEU A 38 -11.64 -12.12 -20.67
C LEU A 38 -10.46 -12.52 -19.77
N GLU A 39 -9.38 -13.04 -20.35
CA GLU A 39 -8.16 -13.38 -19.62
C GLU A 39 -7.47 -12.10 -19.11
N LEU A 40 -7.28 -11.11 -19.98
CA LEU A 40 -6.69 -9.81 -19.66
C LEU A 40 -7.47 -9.08 -18.55
N CYS A 41 -8.81 -9.09 -18.61
CA CYS A 41 -9.64 -8.49 -17.57
C CYS A 41 -9.52 -9.22 -16.22
N ARG A 42 -9.40 -10.55 -16.23
CA ARG A 42 -9.19 -11.34 -15.01
C ARG A 42 -7.83 -11.05 -14.39
N GLU A 43 -6.79 -11.01 -15.21
CA GLU A 43 -5.44 -10.66 -14.78
C GLU A 43 -5.41 -9.24 -14.22
N GLY A 44 -5.93 -8.26 -14.96
CA GLY A 44 -5.99 -6.86 -14.54
C GLY A 44 -6.72 -6.68 -13.20
N LYS A 45 -7.81 -7.42 -12.96
CA LYS A 45 -8.49 -7.42 -11.67
C LYS A 45 -7.56 -7.88 -10.55
N GLY A 46 -6.83 -8.99 -10.74
CA GLY A 46 -5.89 -9.50 -9.75
C GLY A 46 -4.77 -8.51 -9.43
N LEU A 47 -4.25 -7.82 -10.46
CA LEU A 47 -3.22 -6.79 -10.28
C LEU A 47 -3.75 -5.60 -9.48
N VAL A 48 -4.96 -5.12 -9.76
CA VAL A 48 -5.58 -4.01 -9.01
C VAL A 48 -5.80 -4.40 -7.54
N GLU A 49 -6.26 -5.63 -7.28
CA GLU A 49 -6.42 -6.14 -5.91
C GLU A 49 -5.08 -6.22 -5.17
N TYR A 50 -4.02 -6.66 -5.86
CA TYR A 50 -2.67 -6.68 -5.31
C TYR A 50 -2.16 -5.26 -4.99
N CYS A 51 -2.22 -4.33 -5.94
CA CYS A 51 -1.78 -2.95 -5.73
C CYS A 51 -2.54 -2.28 -4.58
N LYS A 52 -3.84 -2.56 -4.45
CA LYS A 52 -4.62 -2.08 -3.31
C LYS A 52 -4.10 -2.62 -1.99
N ALA A 53 -3.83 -3.93 -1.91
CA ALA A 53 -3.34 -4.55 -0.68
C ALA A 53 -2.00 -3.96 -0.21
N GLU A 54 -1.08 -3.70 -1.15
CA GLU A 54 0.20 -3.04 -0.85
C GLU A 54 -0.02 -1.62 -0.29
N LEU A 55 -0.90 -0.83 -0.91
CA LEU A 55 -1.22 0.53 -0.44
C LEU A 55 -1.92 0.53 0.93
N ASP A 56 -2.82 -0.42 1.16
CA ASP A 56 -3.50 -0.59 2.44
C ASP A 56 -2.49 -0.94 3.56
N ALA A 57 -1.51 -1.80 3.26
CA ALA A 57 -0.45 -2.15 4.21
C ALA A 57 0.40 -0.93 4.59
N VAL A 58 0.86 -0.16 3.60
CA VAL A 58 1.63 1.07 3.83
C VAL A 58 0.81 2.10 4.62
N SER A 59 -0.48 2.26 4.30
CA SER A 59 -1.36 3.18 5.01
C SER A 59 -1.53 2.81 6.49
N GLY A 60 -1.71 1.52 6.78
CA GLY A 60 -1.79 1.02 8.15
C GLY A 60 -0.48 1.20 8.93
N GLU A 61 0.67 1.04 8.29
CA GLU A 61 1.97 1.32 8.92
C GLU A 61 2.12 2.80 9.30
N LEU A 62 1.69 3.72 8.43
CA LEU A 62 1.70 5.16 8.68
C LEU A 62 0.75 5.56 9.82
N GLU A 63 -0.46 4.99 9.87
CA GLU A 63 -1.44 5.29 10.93
C GLU A 63 -0.93 4.86 12.31
N ARG A 64 -0.23 3.72 12.41
CA ARG A 64 0.41 3.30 13.67
C ARG A 64 1.50 4.25 14.12
N LEU A 65 2.34 4.74 13.19
CA LEU A 65 3.41 5.68 13.51
C LEU A 65 2.85 6.99 14.08
N ASP A 66 1.76 7.50 13.49
CA ASP A 66 1.07 8.71 13.98
C ASP A 66 0.47 8.48 15.37
N LEU A 67 -0.14 7.32 15.60
CA LEU A 67 -0.68 6.95 16.91
C LEU A 67 0.43 6.88 17.97
N ASP A 68 1.57 6.25 17.67
CA ASP A 68 2.71 6.16 18.58
C ASP A 68 3.26 7.56 18.92
N GLU A 69 3.30 8.48 17.94
CA GLU A 69 3.69 9.88 18.16
C GLU A 69 2.71 10.62 19.08
N LEU A 70 1.40 10.44 18.88
CA LEU A 70 0.36 11.04 19.71
C LEU A 70 0.43 10.52 21.16
N VAL A 71 0.61 9.21 21.35
CA VAL A 71 0.81 8.59 22.67
C VAL A 71 2.02 9.20 23.35
N ARG A 72 3.16 9.30 22.67
CA ARG A 72 4.38 9.89 23.25
C ARG A 72 4.19 11.35 23.67
N LYS A 73 3.42 12.14 22.91
CA LYS A 73 3.09 13.54 23.26
C LYS A 73 2.21 13.62 24.50
N LEU A 74 1.23 12.72 24.64
CA LEU A 74 0.37 12.64 25.82
C LEU A 74 1.16 12.21 27.06
N GLU A 75 2.04 11.22 26.95
CA GLU A 75 2.92 10.79 28.04
C GLU A 75 3.90 11.89 28.46
N ALA A 76 4.47 12.61 27.50
CA ALA A 76 5.35 13.74 27.78
C ALA A 76 4.63 14.89 28.49
N GLY A 77 3.39 15.20 28.10
CA GLY A 77 2.56 16.21 28.75
C GLY A 77 2.07 15.81 30.15
N ALA A 78 1.77 14.53 30.36
CA ALA A 78 1.37 13.99 31.66
C ALA A 78 2.53 13.95 32.68
N GLY A 79 3.79 13.95 32.22
CA GLY A 79 4.98 14.02 33.08
C GLY A 79 5.24 15.40 33.70
N GLU A 80 4.67 16.48 33.16
CA GLU A 80 4.95 17.85 33.61
C GLU A 80 4.02 18.32 34.74
N GLU A 81 2.80 17.77 34.89
CA GLU A 81 1.85 18.17 35.95
C GLU A 81 2.13 17.57 37.35
N SER A 82 2.98 16.54 37.47
CA SER A 82 3.25 15.89 38.76
C SER A 82 4.40 16.51 39.58
N ALA A 83 5.19 17.44 39.04
CA ALA A 83 6.38 17.98 39.71
C ALA A 83 6.16 19.28 40.50
N GLY A 84 4.92 19.76 40.64
CA GLY A 84 4.62 21.10 41.16
C GLY A 84 3.58 21.19 42.27
N SER A 85 3.68 20.38 43.34
CA SER A 85 2.90 20.66 44.57
C SER A 85 3.53 20.05 45.83
N GLU A 86 4.77 20.42 46.15
CA GLU A 86 5.33 20.27 47.52
C GLU A 86 6.04 21.57 47.94
N ALA A 87 5.27 22.62 48.24
CA ALA A 87 5.76 23.79 48.97
C ALA A 87 4.60 24.55 49.65
N GLY A 88 4.55 24.51 50.98
CA GLY A 88 3.71 25.39 51.80
C GLY A 88 3.22 24.70 53.07
N GLY A 89 3.91 24.94 54.19
CA GLY A 89 3.58 24.41 55.52
C GLY A 89 2.60 25.26 56.32
#